data_AF-A0A0N4TG53-F1
#
_entry.id   AF-A0A0N4TG53-F1
#
_cell.length_a   1.000
_cell.length_b   1.000
_cell.length_c   1.000
_cell.angle_alpha   90.00
_cell.angle_beta   90.00
_cell.angle_gamma   90.00
#
_symmetry.space_group_name_H-M   'P 1'
#
loop_
_entity.id
_entity.type
_entity.pdbx_description
1 polymer ?
#
loop_
_entity_poly.entity_id
_entity_poly.type
_entity_poly.pdbx_seq_one_letter_code
_entity_poly.pdbx_strand_id
1 'polypeptide(L)'
;MEFLPLGVLSLLDEQCIFPKSTDKSYVEKLIANQSKHPKFIVPEFRTKSDFAIVHYAGRVDYSADQWLMKNMDPLNDSVVFLLQNSGDQLVAEMWKNAEFASLGMTDQTDYVFGARTKRGMFRTVGQTYKEQLSRLMKTLQNTSPHFVRCIIPNYEKKVKHSKNQTGTYSGI
;
A
#
# COMPACT_ATOMS: atom_id res chain seq x y z
N MET A 1 5.30 25.22 9.01
CA MET A 1 5.24 23.76 8.80
C MET A 1 3.95 23.45 8.07
N GLU A 2 3.99 23.41 6.74
CA GLU A 2 2.86 22.88 5.96
C GLU A 2 2.85 21.36 6.16
N PHE A 3 1.82 20.86 6.84
CA PHE A 3 1.54 19.43 6.81
C PHE A 3 1.07 19.11 5.39
N LEU A 4 1.89 18.34 4.65
CA LEU A 4 1.45 17.74 3.39
C LEU A 4 0.10 17.05 3.64
N PRO A 5 -0.92 17.27 2.80
CA PRO A 5 -2.25 16.69 3.02
C PRO A 5 -2.12 15.17 3.17
N LEU A 6 -2.67 14.63 4.26
CA LEU A 6 -2.59 13.20 4.58
C LEU A 6 -3.34 12.40 3.53
N GLY A 7 -2.60 11.72 2.66
CA GLY A 7 -3.14 10.82 1.64
C GLY A 7 -3.74 9.55 2.25
N VAL A 8 -4.43 8.77 1.41
CA VAL A 8 -5.15 7.53 1.79
C VAL A 8 -4.28 6.58 2.61
N LEU A 9 -3.06 6.27 2.13
CA LEU A 9 -2.13 5.36 2.81
C LEU A 9 -1.52 5.98 4.08
N SER A 10 -1.13 7.24 4.04
CA SER A 10 -0.56 7.93 5.22
C SER A 10 -1.54 7.96 6.39
N LEU A 11 -2.82 8.21 6.10
CA LEU A 11 -3.86 8.19 7.12
C LEU A 11 -4.13 6.76 7.62
N LEU A 12 -4.06 5.76 6.75
CA LEU A 12 -4.22 4.35 7.13
C LEU A 12 -3.10 3.93 8.09
N ASP A 13 -1.86 4.33 7.79
CA ASP A 13 -0.70 4.06 8.63
C ASP A 13 -0.83 4.70 10.02
N GLU A 14 -1.29 5.94 10.08
CA GLU A 14 -1.57 6.64 11.34
C GLU A 14 -2.64 5.90 12.16
N GLN A 15 -3.73 5.47 11.52
CA GLN A 15 -4.82 4.77 12.18
C GLN A 15 -4.42 3.37 12.68
N CYS A 16 -3.44 2.71 12.07
CA CYS A 16 -2.92 1.42 12.55
C CYS A 16 -2.23 1.52 13.91
N ILE A 17 -1.71 2.70 14.28
CA ILE A 17 -1.00 2.93 15.54
C ILE A 17 -1.97 3.46 16.62
N PHE A 18 -3.13 3.98 16.22
CA PHE A 18 -4.07 4.59 17.13
C PHE A 18 -4.87 3.53 17.92
N PRO A 19 -4.84 3.56 19.27
CA PRO A 19 -5.52 2.57 20.07
C PRO A 19 -7.04 2.63 19.83
N LYS A 20 -7.66 1.47 19.62
CA LYS A 20 -9.10 1.33 19.34
C LYS A 20 -9.57 1.95 18.01
N SER A 21 -8.67 2.24 17.08
CA SER A 21 -9.10 2.59 15.73
C SER A 21 -9.81 1.41 15.06
N THR A 22 -10.77 1.72 14.22
CA THR A 22 -11.56 0.78 13.42
C THR A 22 -11.55 1.23 11.95
N ASP A 23 -11.84 0.32 11.03
CA ASP A 23 -11.92 0.69 9.60
C ASP A 23 -12.96 1.81 9.36
N LYS A 24 -14.04 1.84 10.15
CA LYS A 24 -15.05 2.90 10.11
C LYS A 24 -14.49 4.26 10.53
N SER A 25 -13.79 4.33 11.66
CA SER A 25 -13.18 5.58 12.11
C SER A 25 -12.09 6.07 11.15
N TYR A 26 -11.38 5.15 10.48
CA TYR A 26 -10.47 5.50 9.39
C TYR A 26 -11.22 6.15 8.22
N VAL A 27 -12.31 5.56 7.74
CA VAL A 27 -13.11 6.11 6.62
C VAL A 27 -13.68 7.48 6.97
N GLU A 28 -14.25 7.66 8.16
CA GLU A 28 -14.78 8.95 8.62
C GLU A 28 -13.70 10.03 8.58
N LYS A 29 -12.50 9.70 9.09
CA LYS A 29 -11.35 10.62 9.08
C LYS A 29 -10.86 10.87 7.66
N LEU A 30 -10.88 9.86 6.78
CA LEU A 30 -10.48 9.99 5.38
C LEU A 30 -11.41 10.95 4.63
N ILE A 31 -12.73 10.79 4.77
CA ILE A 31 -13.73 11.66 4.17
C ILE A 31 -13.56 13.10 4.68
N ALA A 32 -13.35 13.29 5.99
CA ALA A 32 -13.11 14.61 6.56
C ALA A 32 -11.88 15.32 5.96
N ASN A 33 -10.83 14.57 5.61
CA ASN A 33 -9.59 15.11 5.04
C ASN A 33 -9.64 15.27 3.51
N GLN A 34 -10.31 14.35 2.79
CA GLN A 34 -10.21 14.22 1.33
C GLN A 34 -11.48 14.61 0.57
N SER A 35 -12.59 14.92 1.24
CA SER A 35 -13.88 15.26 0.60
C SER A 35 -13.82 16.42 -0.41
N LYS A 36 -12.85 17.33 -0.28
CA LYS A 36 -12.65 18.46 -1.20
C LYS A 36 -11.79 18.11 -2.42
N HIS A 37 -11.13 16.95 -2.43
CA HIS A 37 -10.22 16.58 -3.49
C HIS A 37 -10.99 16.10 -4.73
N PRO A 38 -10.73 16.64 -5.94
CA PRO A 38 -11.53 16.38 -7.13
C PRO A 38 -11.53 14.90 -7.60
N LYS A 39 -10.53 14.12 -7.17
CA LYS A 39 -10.44 12.68 -7.47
C LYS A 39 -10.97 11.78 -6.34
N PHE A 40 -11.48 12.35 -5.25
CA PHE A 40 -12.07 11.60 -4.14
C PHE A 40 -13.59 11.78 -4.18
N ILE A 41 -14.31 10.67 -4.14
CA ILE A 41 -15.77 10.64 -4.22
C ILE A 41 -16.29 9.99 -2.95
N VAL A 42 -17.27 10.63 -2.32
CA VAL A 42 -18.07 10.06 -1.22
C VAL A 42 -19.30 9.40 -1.86
N PRO A 43 -19.42 8.06 -1.80
CA PRO A 43 -20.54 7.33 -2.36
C PRO A 43 -21.86 7.65 -1.64
N GLU A 44 -22.99 7.44 -2.33
CA GLU A 44 -24.30 7.59 -1.73
C GLU A 44 -24.57 6.52 -0.66
N PHE A 45 -25.41 6.85 0.32
CA PHE A 45 -25.69 6.04 1.53
C PHE A 45 -26.18 4.60 1.26
N ARG A 46 -26.64 4.29 0.04
CA ARG A 46 -27.14 2.96 -0.36
C ARG A 46 -26.07 2.07 -1.00
N THR A 47 -24.85 2.56 -1.18
CA THR A 47 -23.78 1.79 -1.82
C THR A 47 -23.01 0.94 -0.81
N LYS A 48 -22.42 -0.17 -1.27
CA LYS A 48 -21.57 -1.05 -0.43
C LYS A 48 -20.14 -0.52 -0.27
N SER A 49 -19.79 0.54 -0.98
CA SER A 49 -18.46 1.15 -0.99
C SER A 49 -18.36 2.27 0.04
N ASP A 50 -17.23 2.33 0.73
CA ASP A 50 -16.96 3.34 1.76
C ASP A 50 -16.47 4.66 1.14
N PHE A 51 -15.68 4.59 0.06
CA PHE A 51 -15.25 5.73 -0.73
C PHE A 51 -14.90 5.31 -2.16
N ALA A 52 -14.69 6.26 -3.07
CA ALA A 52 -14.23 5.98 -4.41
C ALA A 52 -13.12 6.96 -4.86
N ILE A 53 -12.23 6.46 -5.71
CA ILE A 53 -11.12 7.25 -6.26
C ILE A 53 -11.19 7.22 -7.79
N VAL A 54 -10.99 8.38 -8.41
CA VAL A 54 -10.86 8.52 -9.87
C VAL A 54 -9.41 8.34 -10.27
N HIS A 55 -9.09 7.17 -10.84
CA HIS A 55 -7.78 6.84 -11.41
C HIS A 55 -7.72 7.19 -12.90
N TYR A 56 -6.54 7.10 -13.50
CA TYR A 56 -6.36 7.36 -14.94
C TYR A 56 -7.22 6.44 -15.82
N ALA A 57 -7.51 5.22 -15.36
CA ALA A 57 -8.34 4.24 -16.07
C ALA A 57 -9.84 4.31 -15.71
N GLY A 58 -10.24 5.28 -14.88
CA GLY A 58 -11.62 5.45 -14.43
C GLY A 58 -11.79 5.40 -12.91
N ARG A 59 -13.06 5.47 -12.49
CA ARG A 59 -13.48 5.40 -11.08
C ARG A 59 -13.37 3.97 -10.55
N VAL A 60 -12.84 3.84 -9.33
CA VAL A 60 -12.81 2.59 -8.56
C VAL A 60 -13.47 2.83 -7.22
N ASP A 61 -14.47 2.01 -6.89
CA ASP A 61 -15.15 2.01 -5.60
C ASP A 61 -14.41 1.08 -4.64
N TYR A 62 -14.10 1.57 -3.43
CA TYR A 62 -13.34 0.85 -2.40
C TYR A 62 -14.22 0.51 -1.20
N SER A 63 -14.02 -0.68 -0.66
CA SER A 63 -14.46 -1.03 0.69
C SER A 63 -13.24 -1.15 1.59
N ALA A 64 -13.27 -0.44 2.72
CA ALA A 64 -12.21 -0.35 3.71
C ALA A 64 -12.21 -1.54 4.69
N ASP A 65 -13.05 -2.55 4.47
CA ASP A 65 -13.19 -3.69 5.37
C ASP A 65 -11.86 -4.43 5.59
N GLN A 66 -11.49 -4.54 6.87
CA GLN A 66 -10.26 -5.14 7.35
C GLN A 66 -8.98 -4.45 6.84
N TRP A 67 -9.04 -3.18 6.42
CA TRP A 67 -7.86 -2.49 5.92
C TRP A 67 -6.82 -2.26 7.01
N LEU A 68 -7.24 -1.90 8.22
CA LEU A 68 -6.31 -1.78 9.34
C LEU A 68 -5.60 -3.11 9.59
N MET A 69 -6.36 -4.20 9.75
CA MET A 69 -5.78 -5.53 9.95
C MET A 69 -4.81 -5.94 8.83
N LYS A 70 -5.14 -5.65 7.56
CA LYS A 70 -4.27 -5.99 6.41
C LYS A 70 -3.03 -5.12 6.31
N ASN A 71 -3.11 -3.87 6.78
CA ASN A 71 -2.00 -2.93 6.75
C ASN A 71 -1.08 -3.07 7.97
N MET A 72 -1.62 -3.60 9.07
CA MET A 72 -0.86 -4.10 10.20
C MET A 72 -0.19 -5.41 9.78
N ASP A 73 1.14 -5.46 9.82
CA ASP A 73 1.90 -6.69 9.62
C ASP A 73 2.45 -7.16 10.97
N PRO A 74 1.64 -7.81 11.83
CA PRO A 74 2.08 -8.24 13.14
C PRO A 74 2.95 -9.50 13.00
N LEU A 75 4.16 -9.34 12.49
CA LEU A 75 5.13 -10.41 12.53
C LEU A 75 5.68 -10.52 13.96
N ASN A 76 5.44 -11.66 14.60
CA ASN A 76 5.89 -11.88 15.98
C ASN A 76 7.37 -12.28 15.98
N ASP A 77 8.21 -11.46 16.58
CA ASP A 77 9.67 -11.68 16.68
C ASP A 77 10.04 -13.06 17.25
N SER A 78 9.26 -13.58 18.20
CA SER A 78 9.49 -14.92 18.77
C SER A 78 9.25 -16.03 17.74
N VAL A 79 8.28 -15.86 16.84
CA VAL A 79 8.01 -16.81 15.75
C VAL A 79 9.11 -16.73 14.70
N VAL A 80 9.57 -15.52 14.37
CA VAL A 80 10.72 -15.33 13.47
C VAL A 80 11.95 -16.03 14.03
N PHE A 81 12.26 -15.78 15.31
CA PHE A 81 13.38 -16.40 16.00
C PHE A 81 13.27 -17.94 16.00
N LEU A 82 12.08 -18.48 16.27
CA LEU A 82 11.86 -19.92 16.24
C LEU A 82 12.14 -20.51 14.86
N LEU A 83 11.66 -19.86 13.79
CA LEU A 83 11.82 -20.35 12.41
C LEU A 83 13.26 -20.23 11.92
N GLN A 84 13.98 -19.18 12.33
CA GLN A 84 15.42 -19.02 12.09
C GLN A 84 16.26 -20.12 12.74
N ASN A 85 15.82 -20.64 13.89
CA ASN A 85 16.48 -21.71 14.64
C ASN A 85 15.81 -23.07 14.46
N SER A 86 15.04 -23.25 13.38
CA SER A 86 14.39 -24.52 13.08
C SER A 86 15.43 -25.64 12.94
N GLY A 87 15.08 -26.83 13.44
CA GLY A 87 15.89 -28.04 13.22
C GLY A 87 15.84 -28.56 11.77
N ASP A 88 14.88 -28.07 10.97
CA ASP A 88 14.84 -28.30 9.53
C ASP A 88 15.71 -27.25 8.82
N GLN A 89 16.74 -27.72 8.10
CA GLN A 89 17.70 -26.88 7.42
C GLN A 89 17.05 -25.97 6.35
N LEU A 90 16.08 -26.48 5.59
CA LEU A 90 15.40 -25.68 4.56
C LEU A 90 14.61 -24.54 5.21
N VAL A 91 13.94 -24.82 6.32
CA VAL A 91 13.20 -23.81 7.06
C VAL A 91 14.14 -22.75 7.63
N ALA A 92 15.23 -23.15 8.28
CA ALA A 92 16.22 -22.20 8.80
C ALA A 92 16.83 -21.32 7.67
N GLU A 93 17.12 -21.91 6.51
CA GLU A 93 17.67 -21.19 5.35
C GLU A 93 16.68 -20.17 4.78
N MET A 94 15.39 -20.50 4.65
CA MET A 94 14.36 -19.56 4.18
C MET A 94 14.21 -18.34 5.09
N TRP A 95 14.40 -18.53 6.40
CA TRP A 95 14.19 -17.49 7.41
C TRP A 95 15.47 -16.74 7.81
N LYS A 96 16.63 -17.12 7.26
CA LYS A 96 17.95 -16.55 7.58
C LYS A 96 18.02 -15.02 7.40
N ASN A 97 17.27 -14.46 6.44
CA ASN A 97 17.21 -13.02 6.16
C ASN A 97 15.85 -12.38 6.53
N ALA A 98 15.05 -13.04 7.37
CA ALA A 98 13.74 -12.53 7.81
C ALA A 98 13.81 -11.25 8.68
N GLU A 99 15.01 -10.72 8.96
CA GLU A 99 15.19 -9.42 9.61
C GLU A 99 14.51 -8.28 8.84
N PHE A 100 14.37 -8.41 7.51
CA PHE A 100 13.61 -7.49 6.66
C PHE A 100 12.09 -7.50 6.91
N ALA A 101 11.58 -8.58 7.50
CA ALA A 101 10.16 -8.77 7.77
C ALA A 101 9.77 -8.37 9.20
N SER A 102 10.73 -8.33 10.14
CA SER A 102 10.45 -8.04 11.55
C SER A 102 10.56 -6.55 11.90
N LEU A 103 11.55 -5.79 11.43
CA LEU A 103 11.74 -4.42 11.93
C LEU A 103 12.47 -3.52 10.93
N GLY A 104 12.17 -2.22 11.00
CA GLY A 104 12.69 -1.18 10.11
C GLY A 104 14.21 -0.97 10.21
N MET A 105 14.97 -1.87 9.60
CA MET A 105 16.32 -1.57 9.16
C MET A 105 16.22 -0.79 7.84
N THR A 106 16.02 0.53 7.98
CA THR A 106 16.49 1.43 6.94
C THR A 106 17.99 1.17 6.78
N ASP A 107 18.38 0.96 5.54
CA ASP A 107 19.76 0.97 5.08
C ASP A 107 20.57 2.03 5.84
N GLN A 108 21.79 1.68 6.27
CA GLN A 108 22.70 2.60 6.97
C GLN A 108 22.89 3.86 6.13
N THR A 109 22.15 4.92 6.44
CA THR A 109 22.50 6.29 6.07
C THR A 109 22.80 7.02 7.35
N ASP A 110 24.09 7.28 7.55
CA ASP A 110 24.65 8.12 8.60
C ASP A 110 23.97 9.50 8.63
N TYR A 111 22.94 9.65 9.48
CA TYR A 111 22.54 10.95 10.00
C TYR A 111 22.38 10.86 11.51
N VAL A 112 23.43 11.29 12.18
CA VAL A 112 23.50 11.55 13.62
C VAL A 112 22.58 12.71 13.96
N PHE A 113 21.51 12.46 14.72
CA PHE A 113 21.13 13.36 15.80
C PHE A 113 20.27 12.65 16.87
N GLY A 114 20.91 12.30 17.98
CA GLY A 114 20.38 12.57 19.33
C GLY A 114 18.94 12.19 19.66
N ALA A 115 18.49 10.98 19.36
CA ALA A 115 17.42 10.34 20.11
C ALA A 115 17.63 8.84 20.01
N ARG A 116 17.70 8.14 21.17
CA ARG A 116 17.67 6.67 21.20
C ARG A 116 16.36 6.23 20.54
N THR A 117 16.42 5.83 19.27
CA THR A 117 15.28 5.28 18.53
C THR A 117 14.87 4.01 19.27
N LYS A 118 13.71 4.06 19.93
CA LYS A 118 13.13 2.90 20.60
C LYS A 118 13.05 1.75 19.59
N ARG A 119 13.54 0.55 19.98
CA ARG A 119 13.13 -0.72 19.35
C ARG A 119 11.61 -0.70 19.12
N GLY A 120 11.14 -1.02 17.93
CA GLY A 120 9.69 -1.16 17.67
C GLY A 120 9.03 -0.03 16.90
N MET A 121 9.62 0.50 15.83
CA MET A 121 8.83 1.34 14.92
C MET A 121 7.87 0.42 14.16
N PHE A 122 6.58 0.52 14.48
CA PHE A 122 5.49 -0.18 13.80
C PHE A 122 5.53 0.20 12.32
N ARG A 123 6.05 -0.70 11.48
CA ARG A 123 6.13 -0.48 10.04
C ARG A 123 4.93 -1.16 9.41
N THR A 124 4.17 -0.40 8.64
CA THR A 124 2.99 -0.92 7.95
C THR A 124 3.36 -1.55 6.61
N VAL A 125 2.46 -2.38 6.09
CA VAL A 125 2.55 -2.89 4.72
C VAL A 125 2.60 -1.73 3.71
N GLY A 126 1.78 -0.70 3.93
CA GLY A 126 1.73 0.51 3.10
C GLY A 126 3.08 1.25 3.01
N GLN A 127 3.78 1.40 4.13
CA GLN A 127 5.12 2.01 4.17
C GLN A 127 6.13 1.16 3.39
N THR A 128 6.16 -0.14 3.65
CA THR A 128 7.06 -1.08 2.95
C THR A 128 6.85 -1.05 1.44
N TYR A 129 5.59 -1.10 1.00
CA TYR A 129 5.23 -1.00 -0.41
C TYR A 129 5.69 0.32 -1.04
N LYS A 130 5.44 1.45 -0.36
CA LYS A 130 5.85 2.78 -0.85
C LYS A 130 7.37 2.89 -1.02
N GLU A 131 8.14 2.35 -0.08
CA GLU A 131 9.60 2.34 -0.15
C GLU A 131 10.12 1.47 -1.30
N GLN A 132 9.60 0.25 -1.44
CA GLN A 132 9.98 -0.65 -2.54
C GLN A 132 9.63 -0.06 -3.90
N LEU A 133 8.42 0.51 -4.04
CA LEU A 133 8.00 1.20 -5.26
C LEU A 133 8.90 2.41 -5.56
N SER A 134 9.26 3.21 -4.54
CA SER A 134 10.15 4.36 -4.73
C SER A 134 11.54 3.94 -5.21
N ARG A 135 12.09 2.84 -4.67
CA ARG A 135 13.37 2.25 -5.13
C ARG A 135 13.27 1.81 -6.58
N LEU A 136 12.20 1.10 -6.94
CA LEU A 136 11.95 0.69 -8.33
C LEU A 136 11.86 1.89 -9.27
N MET A 137 11.07 2.91 -8.91
CA MET A 137 10.91 4.12 -9.72
C MET A 137 12.24 4.87 -9.92
N LYS A 138 13.09 4.94 -8.89
CA LYS A 138 14.43 5.52 -8.98
C LYS A 138 15.31 4.74 -9.97
N THR A 139 15.26 3.41 -9.94
CA THR A 139 15.99 2.59 -10.92
C THR A 139 15.49 2.84 -12.33
N LEU A 140 14.17 2.83 -12.56
CA LEU A 140 13.57 3.06 -13.88
C LEU A 140 13.88 4.45 -14.44
N GLN A 141 13.87 5.49 -13.60
CA GLN A 141 14.22 6.86 -13.99
C GLN A 141 15.68 7.01 -14.48
N ASN A 142 16.56 6.09 -14.09
CA ASN A 142 17.97 6.07 -14.53
C ASN A 142 18.20 5.15 -15.74
N THR A 143 17.15 4.75 -16.45
CA THR A 143 17.22 3.88 -17.63
C THR A 143 16.51 4.51 -18.82
N SER A 144 16.66 3.92 -20.01
CA SER A 144 15.87 4.30 -21.19
C SER A 144 14.61 3.43 -21.27
N PRO A 145 13.40 4.01 -21.10
CA PRO A 145 12.18 3.21 -21.07
C PRO A 145 11.68 2.90 -22.48
N HIS A 146 11.35 1.62 -22.73
CA HIS A 146 10.62 1.17 -23.91
C HIS A 146 9.22 0.71 -23.50
N PHE A 147 8.18 1.40 -23.95
CA PHE A 147 6.80 1.14 -23.54
C PHE A 147 6.10 0.17 -24.50
N VAL A 148 5.89 -1.07 -24.06
CA VAL A 148 5.06 -2.05 -24.77
C VAL A 148 3.67 -2.08 -24.12
N ARG A 149 2.63 -1.74 -24.89
CA ARG A 149 1.23 -1.73 -24.40
C ARG A 149 0.50 -2.99 -24.81
N CYS A 150 0.10 -3.81 -23.83
CA CYS A 150 -0.78 -4.95 -24.04
C CYS A 150 -2.25 -4.49 -24.06
N ILE A 151 -3.05 -5.02 -24.99
CA ILE A 151 -4.48 -4.71 -25.13
C ILE A 151 -5.31 -5.94 -24.73
N ILE A 152 -6.32 -5.73 -23.87
CA ILE A 152 -7.29 -6.77 -23.53
C ILE A 152 -8.38 -6.79 -24.62
N PRO A 153 -8.49 -7.85 -25.43
CA PRO A 153 -9.41 -7.86 -26.57
C PRO A 153 -10.88 -8.01 -26.16
N ASN A 154 -11.15 -8.74 -25.07
CA ASN A 154 -12.46 -8.88 -24.45
C ASN A 154 -12.36 -9.43 -23.03
N TYR A 155 -13.40 -9.20 -22.23
CA TYR A 155 -13.53 -9.75 -20.88
C TYR A 155 -14.10 -11.17 -20.83
N GLU A 156 -14.68 -11.66 -21.94
CA GLU A 156 -15.30 -12.99 -22.03
C GLU A 156 -14.29 -14.13 -22.26
N LYS A 157 -13.00 -13.80 -22.40
CA LYS A 157 -11.92 -14.73 -22.72
C LYS A 157 -12.16 -15.54 -24.01
N LYS A 158 -12.90 -14.98 -24.97
CA LYS A 158 -13.24 -15.65 -26.24
C LYS A 158 -12.29 -15.23 -27.36
N VAL A 159 -11.86 -16.20 -28.15
CA VAL A 159 -11.01 -15.99 -29.33
C VAL A 159 -11.81 -15.29 -30.44
N LYS A 160 -11.18 -14.36 -31.17
CA LYS A 160 -11.79 -13.58 -32.28
C LYS A 160 -13.03 -12.75 -31.92
N HIS A 161 -13.33 -12.61 -30.63
CA HIS A 161 -14.39 -11.73 -30.15
C HIS A 161 -13.79 -10.38 -29.75
N SER A 162 -13.62 -9.47 -30.71
CA SER A 162 -13.27 -8.08 -30.41
C SER A 162 -14.56 -7.30 -30.18
N LYS A 163 -14.77 -6.79 -28.96
CA LYS A 163 -15.79 -5.75 -28.77
C LYS A 163 -15.12 -4.43 -29.08
N ASN A 164 -15.62 -3.70 -30.09
CA ASN A 164 -15.22 -2.31 -30.29
C ASN A 164 -15.62 -1.53 -29.03
N GLN A 165 -14.69 -1.37 -28.09
CA GLN A 165 -14.89 -0.55 -26.91
C GLN A 165 -14.85 0.91 -27.37
N THR A 166 -16.00 1.42 -27.82
CA THR A 166 -16.24 2.87 -27.88
C THR A 166 -16.38 3.36 -26.44
N GLY A 167 -15.25 3.68 -25.80
CA GLY A 167 -15.22 4.09 -24.39
C GLY A 167 -13.87 4.63 -23.97
N THR A 168 -13.65 5.92 -24.24
CA THR A 168 -12.74 6.83 -23.50
C THR A 168 -11.39 6.27 -23.06
N TYR A 169 -10.45 6.11 -24.00
CA TYR A 169 -9.04 6.32 -23.70
C TYR A 169 -8.72 7.80 -23.97
N SER A 170 -9.20 8.66 -23.07
CA SER A 170 -8.85 10.08 -23.09
C SER A 170 -7.50 10.26 -22.40
N GLY A 171 -6.50 10.68 -23.16
CA GLY A 171 -5.42 11.54 -22.66
C GLY A 171 -4.16 10.85 -22.15
N ILE A 172 -3.09 11.11 -22.89
CA ILE A 172 -1.77 11.47 -22.34
C ILE A 172 -1.95 12.67 -21.40
#